data_AF-A0A948U3V8-F1
#
_entry.id   AF-A0A948U3V8-F1
#
_cell.length_a   1.000
_cell.length_b   1.000
_cell.length_c   1.000
_cell.angle_alpha   90.00
_cell.angle_beta   90.00
_cell.angle_gamma   90.00
#
_symmetry.space_group_name_H-M   'P 1'
#
loop_
_entity.id
_entity.type
_entity.pdbx_description
1 polymer ?
#
loop_
_entity_poly.entity_id
_entity_poly.type
_entity_poly.pdbx_seq_one_letter_code
_entity_poly.pdbx_strand_id
1 'polypeptide(L)'
;MKMNNSQLMLFVLAVCFSFAAPASASESGKGKKAAQLELKNPAYAGPWERYKGWPETSWSEFSTLQKIVPSPIGKTIKIKGSIEGDPKKGEKLAFDRSRGGSCLACHVMGNPIPSLPGNVGLDLSAHAIWGRSDEYIFNYIFDPRKTNPNTVMPPWGAHKLFSVEEIKDIVAFLKTQKTHSVFKDNLENPTTRPVPEETRDNLDPFVNEAMAAMEKGKELYSREGPNKQSCTTCHAEPERMFKSWAAGMPKYESCLRKVIGVEEFITRHARATTGDDFLMQSDENLALSVYLRFLTNGEPMNVDAKSKDHKLAIKRGTKLLNTKLGQLNLACVDCHTAEKGGNKWIRGQWLGEFRGQMDHFPTWRTSRSEIWDINKRFQWCNVSVRANELPPGSPEYGDIELTLSVLNNGQKISVPGIRH
;
A
#
# COMPACT_ATOMS: atom_id res chain seq x y z
N MET A 1 20.16 -36.39 70.40
CA MET A 1 21.25 -35.97 71.30
C MET A 1 20.98 -34.53 71.70
N LYS A 2 20.69 -34.33 73.00
CA LYS A 2 20.49 -33.08 73.76
C LYS A 2 19.27 -32.18 73.45
N MET A 3 18.39 -32.14 74.46
CA MET A 3 17.33 -31.17 74.78
C MET A 3 17.91 -29.77 75.09
N ASN A 4 17.14 -28.68 74.94
CA ASN A 4 16.46 -28.04 76.10
C ASN A 4 15.55 -26.84 75.78
N ASN A 5 14.54 -26.73 76.63
CA ASN A 5 13.54 -25.69 76.81
C ASN A 5 14.12 -24.35 77.32
N SER A 6 13.42 -23.24 77.07
CA SER A 6 13.05 -22.26 78.12
C SER A 6 12.08 -21.16 77.64
N GLN A 7 10.84 -21.28 78.10
CA GLN A 7 9.99 -20.26 78.75
C GLN A 7 9.81 -18.85 78.16
N LEU A 8 8.54 -18.47 77.94
CA LEU A 8 7.86 -17.46 78.78
C LEU A 8 6.34 -17.46 78.54
N MET A 9 5.55 -17.73 79.59
CA MET A 9 4.14 -17.31 79.68
C MET A 9 4.11 -15.81 80.01
N LEU A 10 3.24 -15.02 79.37
CA LEU A 10 2.63 -13.85 80.02
C LEU A 10 1.34 -13.40 79.30
N PHE A 11 0.24 -13.47 80.05
CA PHE A 11 -0.93 -12.59 80.09
C PHE A 11 -1.58 -12.07 78.79
N VAL A 12 -2.80 -12.58 78.59
CA VAL A 12 -3.85 -12.02 77.73
C VAL A 12 -4.32 -10.68 78.31
N LEU A 13 -4.11 -9.58 77.58
CA LEU A 13 -4.88 -8.35 77.72
C LEU A 13 -5.56 -8.05 76.39
N ALA A 14 -6.88 -8.13 76.38
CA ALA A 14 -7.72 -7.77 75.25
C ALA A 14 -7.70 -6.24 75.06
N VAL A 15 -7.23 -5.80 73.90
CA VAL A 15 -7.45 -4.43 73.41
C VAL A 15 -8.22 -4.57 72.09
N CYS A 16 -9.48 -4.14 72.10
CA CYS A 16 -10.26 -3.94 70.89
C CYS A 16 -9.67 -2.77 70.11
N PHE A 17 -9.06 -3.04 68.95
CA PHE A 17 -8.81 -2.02 67.93
C PHE A 17 -9.61 -2.36 66.68
N SER A 18 -10.48 -1.43 66.32
CA SER A 18 -11.31 -1.41 65.13
C SER A 18 -10.46 -1.41 63.86
N PHE A 19 -11.01 -2.10 62.86
CA PHE A 19 -10.55 -2.28 61.48
C PHE A 19 -9.91 -1.05 60.80
N ALA A 20 -8.79 -1.28 60.13
CA ALA A 20 -8.47 -0.66 58.84
C ALA A 20 -7.64 -1.65 58.01
N ALA A 21 -8.29 -2.35 57.07
CA ALA A 21 -7.60 -3.14 56.05
C ALA A 21 -6.94 -2.18 55.04
N PRO A 22 -5.77 -2.54 54.46
CA PRO A 22 -5.10 -1.69 53.49
C PRO A 22 -5.97 -1.60 52.23
N ALA A 23 -6.26 -0.37 51.82
CA ALA A 23 -7.03 -0.08 50.61
C ALA A 23 -6.34 -0.71 49.40
N SER A 24 -6.94 -1.77 48.87
CA SER A 24 -6.71 -2.22 47.51
C SER A 24 -7.14 -1.08 46.58
N ALA A 25 -6.18 -0.53 45.84
CA ALA A 25 -6.46 0.38 44.74
C ALA A 25 -7.13 -0.39 43.59
N SER A 26 -8.45 -0.57 43.69
CA SER A 26 -9.29 -0.98 42.57
C SER A 26 -9.75 0.27 41.82
N GLU A 27 -8.91 0.81 40.93
CA GLU A 27 -9.40 1.66 39.85
C GLU A 27 -9.72 0.80 38.62
N SER A 28 -10.83 0.08 38.69
CA SER A 28 -11.49 -0.51 37.54
C SER A 28 -12.74 0.31 37.21
N GLY A 29 -12.81 0.82 35.98
CA GLY A 29 -14.08 1.25 35.37
C GLY A 29 -14.37 2.74 35.32
N LYS A 30 -13.55 3.53 34.62
CA LYS A 30 -14.06 4.68 33.85
C LYS A 30 -14.04 4.30 32.38
N GLY A 31 -15.22 4.21 31.76
CA GLY A 31 -15.32 3.98 30.31
C GLY A 31 -14.46 5.02 29.58
N LYS A 32 -13.54 4.56 28.72
CA LYS A 32 -12.66 5.46 27.96
C LYS A 32 -13.55 6.42 27.16
N LYS A 33 -13.52 7.72 27.51
CA LYS A 33 -14.18 8.76 26.74
C LYS A 33 -13.61 8.73 25.32
N ALA A 34 -14.46 8.74 24.30
CA ALA A 34 -14.03 8.73 22.92
C ALA A 34 -13.11 9.93 22.63
N ALA A 35 -12.12 9.73 21.77
CA ALA A 35 -11.23 10.81 21.33
C ALA A 35 -12.06 11.91 20.64
N GLN A 36 -11.73 13.17 20.91
CA GLN A 36 -12.39 14.30 20.26
C GLN A 36 -11.88 14.41 18.83
N LEU A 37 -12.77 14.48 17.84
CA LEU A 37 -12.40 14.54 16.43
C LEU A 37 -13.19 15.65 15.75
N GLU A 38 -12.52 16.41 14.88
CA GLU A 38 -13.18 17.33 13.96
C GLU A 38 -13.84 16.51 12.85
N LEU A 39 -15.14 16.74 12.60
CA LEU A 39 -15.98 15.88 11.76
C LEU A 39 -16.39 16.53 10.44
N LYS A 40 -16.29 17.86 10.31
CA LYS A 40 -16.87 18.63 9.21
C LYS A 40 -15.92 18.74 8.03
N ASN A 41 -14.66 19.05 8.29
CA ASN A 41 -13.71 19.37 7.23
C ASN A 41 -12.98 18.10 6.74
N PRO A 42 -12.62 18.05 5.44
CA PRO A 42 -11.73 17.00 4.93
C PRO A 42 -10.36 17.07 5.62
N ALA A 43 -9.71 15.93 5.78
CA ALA A 43 -8.36 15.86 6.36
C ALA A 43 -7.25 16.24 5.36
N TYR A 44 -7.60 16.83 4.23
CA TYR A 44 -6.71 17.18 3.12
C TYR A 44 -7.06 18.57 2.57
N ALA A 45 -6.14 19.18 1.83
CA ALA A 45 -6.37 20.47 1.18
C ALA A 45 -7.32 20.33 -0.02
N GLY A 46 -8.39 21.14 -0.05
CA GLY A 46 -9.37 21.14 -1.13
C GLY A 46 -9.20 22.32 -2.10
N PRO A 47 -9.42 22.14 -3.42
CA PRO A 47 -9.61 20.86 -4.12
C PRO A 47 -8.33 20.00 -4.10
N TRP A 48 -8.49 18.67 -4.16
CA TRP A 48 -7.34 17.76 -4.13
C TRP A 48 -6.52 17.88 -5.42
N GLU A 49 -5.24 18.20 -5.25
CA GLU A 49 -4.20 18.14 -6.28
C GLU A 49 -3.05 17.31 -5.72
N ARG A 50 -2.51 16.38 -6.52
CA ARG A 50 -1.46 15.46 -6.07
C ARG A 50 -0.19 16.19 -5.67
N TYR A 51 0.33 16.99 -6.58
CA TYR A 51 1.45 17.88 -6.36
C TYR A 51 1.39 18.99 -7.40
N LYS A 52 1.94 20.14 -7.01
CA LYS A 52 1.99 21.34 -7.84
C LYS A 52 2.54 21.03 -9.23
N GLY A 53 1.74 21.30 -10.26
CA GLY A 53 2.15 21.14 -11.66
C GLY A 53 2.09 19.69 -12.17
N TRP A 54 1.39 18.80 -11.47
CA TRP A 54 1.07 17.48 -12.02
C TRP A 54 0.22 17.62 -13.29
N PRO A 55 0.46 16.84 -14.36
CA PRO A 55 -0.31 16.95 -15.58
C PRO A 55 -1.81 16.72 -15.34
N GLU A 56 -2.66 17.50 -16.01
CA GLU A 56 -4.12 17.36 -15.98
C GLU A 56 -4.64 16.11 -16.73
N THR A 57 -3.81 15.08 -16.88
CA THR A 57 -4.21 13.84 -17.55
C THR A 57 -5.30 13.17 -16.72
N SER A 58 -6.49 13.05 -17.31
CA SER A 58 -7.65 12.43 -16.67
C SER A 58 -7.99 11.09 -17.31
N TRP A 59 -8.28 10.12 -16.47
CA TRP A 59 -8.79 8.80 -16.87
C TRP A 59 -10.26 8.63 -16.47
N SER A 60 -11.04 9.70 -16.61
CA SER A 60 -12.46 9.75 -16.20
C SER A 60 -13.37 8.78 -16.97
N GLU A 61 -12.94 8.32 -18.14
CA GLU A 61 -13.61 7.26 -18.92
C GLU A 61 -13.42 5.85 -18.34
N PHE A 62 -12.52 5.69 -17.36
CA PHE A 62 -12.19 4.39 -16.77
C PHE A 62 -12.58 4.32 -15.29
N SER A 63 -12.72 3.09 -14.79
CA SER A 63 -13.05 2.85 -13.39
C SER A 63 -12.01 3.44 -12.44
N THR A 64 -12.50 4.06 -11.37
CA THR A 64 -11.74 4.44 -10.18
C THR A 64 -12.21 3.59 -8.99
N LEU A 65 -11.56 3.76 -7.84
CA LEU A 65 -12.01 3.10 -6.60
C LEU A 65 -13.41 3.57 -6.17
N GLN A 66 -13.80 4.79 -6.53
CA GLN A 66 -15.11 5.37 -6.17
C GLN A 66 -16.19 5.12 -7.22
N LYS A 67 -15.82 5.08 -8.51
CA LYS A 67 -16.77 4.99 -9.62
C LYS A 67 -16.36 3.87 -10.59
N ILE A 68 -17.21 2.85 -10.70
CA ILE A 68 -17.05 1.80 -11.71
C ILE A 68 -17.64 2.26 -13.02
N VAL A 69 -16.85 2.18 -14.09
CA VAL A 69 -17.29 2.44 -15.46
C VAL A 69 -17.36 1.10 -16.21
N PRO A 70 -18.47 0.79 -16.91
CA PRO A 70 -18.55 -0.40 -17.75
C PRO A 70 -17.42 -0.43 -18.77
N SER A 71 -16.68 -1.54 -18.81
CA SER A 71 -15.60 -1.77 -19.76
C SER A 71 -15.97 -2.95 -20.67
N PRO A 72 -16.70 -2.71 -21.77
CA PRO A 72 -17.14 -3.77 -22.66
C PRO A 72 -15.94 -4.45 -23.34
N ILE A 73 -16.02 -5.77 -23.50
CA ILE A 73 -15.02 -6.55 -24.22
C ILE A 73 -15.07 -6.19 -25.71
N GLY A 74 -13.91 -5.94 -26.30
CA GLY A 74 -13.74 -5.61 -27.71
C GLY A 74 -14.30 -6.70 -28.65
N LYS A 75 -14.77 -6.27 -29.83
CA LYS A 75 -15.19 -7.18 -30.89
C LYS A 75 -13.97 -7.85 -31.51
N THR A 76 -14.12 -9.10 -31.94
CA THR A 76 -13.11 -9.79 -32.75
C THR A 76 -12.98 -9.09 -34.10
N ILE A 77 -11.75 -8.73 -34.45
CA ILE A 77 -11.41 -8.14 -35.74
C ILE A 77 -10.95 -9.27 -36.65
N LYS A 78 -11.67 -9.48 -37.75
CA LYS A 78 -11.32 -10.47 -38.77
C LYS A 78 -10.17 -9.97 -39.63
N ILE A 79 -9.11 -10.75 -39.71
CA ILE A 79 -7.92 -10.43 -40.48
C ILE A 79 -7.73 -11.51 -41.52
N LYS A 80 -7.78 -11.12 -42.80
CA LYS A 80 -7.57 -12.05 -43.91
C LYS A 80 -6.09 -12.13 -44.22
N GLY A 81 -5.55 -13.35 -44.22
CA GLY A 81 -4.15 -13.60 -44.60
C GLY A 81 -3.13 -13.19 -43.53
N SER A 82 -1.89 -13.02 -43.96
CA SER A 82 -0.79 -12.53 -43.12
C SER A 82 -0.95 -11.03 -42.86
N ILE A 83 -0.72 -10.60 -41.63
CA ILE A 83 -0.58 -9.18 -41.31
C ILE A 83 0.70 -8.66 -41.94
N GLU A 84 0.55 -7.56 -42.67
CA GLU A 84 1.62 -6.69 -43.14
C GLU A 84 1.76 -5.52 -42.16
N GLY A 85 2.92 -5.42 -41.51
CA GLY A 85 3.27 -4.39 -40.54
C GLY A 85 4.79 -4.23 -40.47
N ASP A 86 5.27 -3.20 -39.77
CA ASP A 86 6.70 -2.89 -39.63
C ASP A 86 7.25 -3.44 -38.30
N PRO A 87 8.11 -4.48 -38.32
CA PRO A 87 8.65 -5.08 -37.11
C PRO A 87 9.52 -4.13 -36.29
N LYS A 88 10.19 -3.13 -36.91
CA LYS A 88 11.00 -2.16 -36.16
C LYS A 88 10.12 -1.17 -35.39
N LYS A 89 9.00 -0.75 -36.00
CA LYS A 89 7.99 0.05 -35.28
C LYS A 89 7.34 -0.77 -34.17
N GLY A 90 7.02 -2.03 -34.44
CA GLY A 90 6.46 -2.96 -33.45
C GLY A 90 7.36 -3.15 -32.24
N GLU A 91 8.66 -3.33 -32.46
CA GLU A 91 9.66 -3.42 -31.39
C GLU A 91 9.68 -2.15 -30.54
N LYS A 92 9.76 -0.98 -31.19
CA LYS A 92 9.76 0.31 -30.50
C LYS A 92 8.51 0.49 -29.64
N LEU A 93 7.34 0.12 -30.17
CA LEU A 93 6.06 0.16 -29.44
C LEU A 93 6.04 -0.81 -28.27
N ALA A 94 6.48 -2.06 -28.48
CA ALA A 94 6.53 -3.07 -27.44
C ALA A 94 7.47 -2.67 -26.28
N PHE A 95 8.49 -1.86 -26.55
CA PHE A 95 9.48 -1.44 -25.58
C PHE A 95 9.20 -0.05 -24.97
N ASP A 96 8.22 0.68 -25.50
CA ASP A 96 7.83 2.01 -25.04
C ASP A 96 7.20 1.97 -23.65
N ARG A 97 7.79 2.70 -22.70
CA ARG A 97 7.31 2.77 -21.32
C ARG A 97 6.29 3.90 -21.10
N SER A 98 6.17 4.84 -22.04
CA SER A 98 5.34 6.03 -21.91
C SER A 98 3.84 5.73 -22.04
N ARG A 99 3.48 4.63 -22.72
CA ARG A 99 2.08 4.25 -23.03
C ARG A 99 1.42 3.34 -21.99
N GLY A 100 1.76 3.51 -20.71
CA GLY A 100 1.18 2.71 -19.61
C GLY A 100 2.01 1.48 -19.28
N GLY A 101 3.33 1.58 -19.48
CA GLY A 101 4.26 0.46 -19.36
C GLY A 101 4.52 -0.21 -20.72
N SER A 102 5.69 -0.81 -20.84
CA SER A 102 6.10 -1.57 -22.02
C SER A 102 5.63 -3.02 -21.93
N CYS A 103 5.53 -3.73 -23.05
CA CYS A 103 5.32 -5.17 -23.06
C CYS A 103 6.43 -5.90 -22.26
N LEU A 104 7.66 -5.36 -22.31
CA LEU A 104 8.81 -5.82 -21.50
C LEU A 104 8.59 -5.70 -19.98
N ALA A 105 7.58 -4.95 -19.54
CA ALA A 105 7.26 -4.90 -18.13
C ALA A 105 6.82 -6.25 -17.61
N CYS A 106 6.11 -7.03 -18.41
CA CYS A 106 5.63 -8.35 -18.02
C CYS A 106 6.33 -9.48 -18.77
N HIS A 107 6.80 -9.24 -19.99
CA HIS A 107 7.28 -10.28 -20.89
C HIS A 107 8.79 -10.19 -21.15
N VAL A 108 9.36 -11.32 -21.51
CA VAL A 108 10.69 -11.41 -22.13
C VAL A 108 10.49 -11.43 -23.65
N MET A 109 11.26 -10.63 -24.39
CA MET A 109 11.24 -10.55 -25.87
C MET A 109 12.43 -9.73 -26.37
N GLY A 110 12.72 -9.83 -27.67
CA GLY A 110 13.82 -9.15 -28.34
C GLY A 110 15.04 -10.04 -28.53
N ASN A 111 15.86 -9.69 -29.52
CA ASN A 111 17.17 -10.30 -29.75
C ASN A 111 18.17 -9.24 -30.27
N PRO A 112 19.07 -8.72 -29.41
CA PRO A 112 19.27 -9.10 -28.00
C PRO A 112 18.09 -8.68 -27.11
N ILE A 113 17.94 -9.34 -25.97
CA ILE A 113 16.89 -9.01 -24.99
C ILE A 113 17.25 -7.69 -24.29
N PRO A 114 16.33 -6.72 -24.22
CA PRO A 114 16.55 -5.49 -23.49
C PRO A 114 16.71 -5.73 -21.99
N SER A 115 17.48 -4.89 -21.31
CA SER A 115 17.80 -5.08 -19.89
C SER A 115 16.56 -5.11 -19.01
N LEU A 116 16.64 -5.91 -17.95
CA LEU A 116 15.66 -6.07 -16.89
C LEU A 116 14.22 -6.29 -17.39
N PRO A 117 13.93 -7.34 -18.19
CA PRO A 117 12.57 -7.71 -18.51
C PRO A 117 11.86 -8.28 -17.26
N GLY A 118 10.53 -8.27 -17.29
CA GLY A 118 9.71 -8.94 -16.27
C GLY A 118 9.38 -10.39 -16.61
N ASN A 119 8.77 -11.09 -15.65
CA ASN A 119 8.31 -12.48 -15.80
C ASN A 119 6.88 -12.72 -15.26
N VAL A 120 6.08 -11.65 -15.15
CA VAL A 120 4.63 -11.78 -14.85
C VAL A 120 3.91 -12.45 -16.02
N GLY A 121 4.28 -12.06 -17.24
CA GLY A 121 3.81 -12.64 -18.49
C GLY A 121 4.74 -13.73 -19.00
N LEU A 122 4.29 -14.38 -20.08
CA LEU A 122 5.03 -15.45 -20.76
C LEU A 122 6.31 -14.88 -21.40
N ASP A 123 7.35 -15.71 -21.53
CA ASP A 123 8.47 -15.41 -22.44
C ASP A 123 7.97 -15.50 -23.89
N LEU A 124 8.12 -14.41 -24.65
CA LEU A 124 7.70 -14.26 -26.03
C LEU A 124 8.88 -14.29 -27.01
N SER A 125 10.12 -14.53 -26.58
CA SER A 125 11.31 -14.48 -27.45
C SER A 125 11.29 -15.55 -28.57
N ALA A 126 10.55 -16.64 -28.35
CA ALA A 126 10.32 -17.70 -29.32
C ALA A 126 8.87 -17.75 -29.81
N HIS A 127 8.11 -16.67 -29.68
CA HIS A 127 6.67 -16.67 -29.97
C HIS A 127 6.31 -17.15 -31.39
N ALA A 128 7.13 -16.84 -32.39
CA ALA A 128 6.87 -17.16 -33.78
C ALA A 128 6.81 -18.67 -34.07
N ILE A 129 7.42 -19.52 -33.22
CA ILE A 129 7.40 -20.98 -33.40
C ILE A 129 6.18 -21.65 -32.77
N TRP A 130 5.31 -20.89 -32.06
CA TRP A 130 4.13 -21.43 -31.39
C TRP A 130 2.95 -21.74 -32.33
N GLY A 131 3.08 -21.42 -33.62
CA GLY A 131 2.07 -21.75 -34.64
C GLY A 131 0.74 -21.01 -34.48
N ARG A 132 0.73 -19.84 -33.83
CA ARG A 132 -0.47 -19.01 -33.69
C ARG A 132 -0.70 -18.20 -34.97
N SER A 133 -1.95 -18.06 -35.39
CA SER A 133 -2.30 -17.22 -36.53
C SER A 133 -2.17 -15.73 -36.20
N ASP A 134 -1.87 -14.91 -37.20
CA ASP A 134 -1.80 -13.45 -37.04
C ASP A 134 -3.12 -12.87 -36.50
N GLU A 135 -4.28 -13.40 -36.94
CA GLU A 135 -5.60 -13.03 -36.39
C GLU A 135 -5.67 -13.30 -34.88
N TYR A 136 -5.18 -14.45 -34.42
CA TYR A 136 -5.19 -14.79 -33.00
C TYR A 136 -4.31 -13.84 -32.19
N ILE A 137 -3.06 -13.63 -32.63
CA ILE A 137 -2.10 -12.77 -31.91
C ILE A 137 -2.63 -11.33 -31.85
N PHE A 138 -3.10 -10.82 -32.98
CA PHE A 138 -3.70 -9.48 -33.06
C PHE A 138 -4.86 -9.34 -32.08
N ASN A 139 -5.83 -10.26 -32.10
CA ASN A 139 -7.00 -10.16 -31.24
C ASN A 139 -6.66 -10.34 -29.76
N TYR A 140 -5.63 -11.14 -29.44
CA TYR A 140 -5.15 -11.29 -28.07
C TYR A 140 -4.50 -10.00 -27.56
N ILE A 141 -3.72 -9.29 -28.38
CA ILE A 141 -3.18 -7.96 -28.02
C ILE A 141 -4.30 -6.91 -27.96
N PHE A 142 -5.25 -6.96 -28.89
CA PHE A 142 -6.34 -6.01 -28.98
C PHE A 142 -7.25 -6.05 -27.75
N ASP A 143 -7.73 -7.24 -27.38
CA ASP A 143 -8.45 -7.46 -26.12
C ASP A 143 -8.31 -8.92 -25.64
N PRO A 144 -7.38 -9.21 -24.73
CA PRO A 144 -7.15 -10.57 -24.24
C PRO A 144 -8.30 -11.10 -23.40
N ARG A 145 -9.20 -10.24 -22.90
CA ARG A 145 -10.34 -10.62 -22.06
C ARG A 145 -11.35 -11.47 -22.82
N LYS A 146 -11.36 -11.35 -24.16
CA LYS A 146 -12.20 -12.19 -25.02
C LYS A 146 -11.81 -13.66 -24.95
N THR A 147 -10.51 -13.94 -24.85
CA THR A 147 -9.95 -15.30 -24.79
C THR A 147 -9.81 -15.76 -23.35
N ASN A 148 -9.40 -14.88 -22.45
CA ASN A 148 -9.21 -15.15 -21.03
C ASN A 148 -9.80 -14.02 -20.18
N PRO A 149 -11.03 -14.18 -19.66
CA PRO A 149 -11.66 -13.16 -18.81
C PRO A 149 -10.85 -12.80 -17.55
N ASN A 150 -9.99 -13.70 -17.09
CA ASN A 150 -9.14 -13.53 -15.90
C ASN A 150 -7.72 -13.05 -16.23
N THR A 151 -7.49 -12.56 -17.45
CA THR A 151 -6.18 -12.05 -17.89
C THR A 151 -5.73 -10.84 -17.06
N VAL A 152 -4.42 -10.73 -16.89
CA VAL A 152 -3.73 -9.54 -16.35
C VAL A 152 -3.11 -8.69 -17.47
N MET A 153 -3.22 -9.15 -18.73
CA MET A 153 -2.75 -8.37 -19.88
C MET A 153 -3.75 -7.23 -20.15
N PRO A 154 -3.29 -5.98 -20.26
CA PRO A 154 -4.16 -4.86 -20.60
C PRO A 154 -4.85 -5.05 -21.96
N PRO A 155 -6.09 -4.57 -22.12
CA PRO A 155 -6.81 -4.59 -23.40
C PRO A 155 -6.34 -3.45 -24.31
N TRP A 156 -5.11 -3.56 -24.83
CA TRP A 156 -4.39 -2.47 -25.47
C TRP A 156 -5.14 -1.80 -26.62
N GLY A 157 -5.79 -2.58 -27.48
CA GLY A 157 -6.57 -2.05 -28.59
C GLY A 157 -7.94 -1.53 -28.17
N ALA A 158 -8.68 -2.32 -27.39
CA ALA A 158 -10.03 -1.95 -26.96
C ALA A 158 -10.04 -0.69 -26.07
N HIS A 159 -8.98 -0.44 -25.31
CA HIS A 159 -8.82 0.76 -24.50
C HIS A 159 -8.01 1.87 -25.21
N LYS A 160 -7.81 1.72 -26.53
CA LYS A 160 -7.16 2.71 -27.40
C LYS A 160 -5.75 3.09 -26.94
N LEU A 161 -5.05 2.19 -26.25
CA LEU A 161 -3.63 2.37 -25.94
C LEU A 161 -2.78 2.17 -27.19
N PHE A 162 -3.20 1.33 -28.13
CA PHE A 162 -2.62 1.19 -29.46
C PHE A 162 -3.72 1.22 -30.53
N SER A 163 -3.41 1.82 -31.68
CA SER A 163 -4.24 1.75 -32.88
C SER A 163 -4.16 0.37 -33.53
N VAL A 164 -5.05 0.10 -34.49
CA VAL A 164 -5.03 -1.14 -35.27
C VAL A 164 -3.70 -1.33 -36.00
N GLU A 165 -3.17 -0.28 -36.63
CA GLU A 165 -1.89 -0.35 -37.36
C GLU A 165 -0.71 -0.57 -36.41
N GLU A 166 -0.72 0.08 -35.25
CA GLU A 166 0.31 -0.15 -34.22
C GLU A 166 0.30 -1.59 -33.70
N ILE A 167 -0.88 -2.19 -33.52
CA ILE A 167 -0.97 -3.61 -33.13
C ILE A 167 -0.46 -4.51 -34.25
N LYS A 168 -0.74 -4.18 -35.53
CA LYS A 168 -0.17 -4.93 -36.67
C LYS A 168 1.35 -4.87 -36.68
N ASP A 169 1.94 -3.70 -36.42
CA ASP A 169 3.39 -3.54 -36.28
C ASP A 169 3.93 -4.42 -35.15
N ILE A 170 3.26 -4.45 -33.99
CA ILE A 170 3.64 -5.33 -32.86
C ILE A 170 3.53 -6.82 -33.25
N VAL A 171 2.49 -7.23 -33.98
CA VAL A 171 2.38 -8.62 -34.48
C VAL A 171 3.51 -8.93 -35.47
N ALA A 172 3.86 -8.00 -36.36
CA ALA A 172 4.99 -8.14 -37.27
C ALA A 172 6.31 -8.33 -36.50
N PHE A 173 6.50 -7.59 -35.40
CA PHE A 173 7.63 -7.79 -34.49
C PHE A 173 7.60 -9.18 -33.82
N LEU A 174 6.46 -9.62 -33.29
CA LEU A 174 6.35 -10.94 -32.65
C LEU A 174 6.66 -12.10 -33.62
N LYS A 175 6.41 -11.92 -34.92
CA LYS A 175 6.79 -12.89 -35.98
C LYS A 175 8.30 -12.99 -36.19
N THR A 176 9.09 -12.04 -35.71
CA THR A 176 10.57 -12.12 -35.74
C THR A 176 11.14 -12.92 -34.56
N GLN A 177 10.33 -13.17 -33.52
CA GLN A 177 10.75 -13.82 -32.28
C GLN A 177 10.82 -15.34 -32.43
N LYS A 178 11.96 -15.87 -32.91
CA LYS A 178 12.13 -17.29 -33.29
C LYS A 178 13.00 -18.11 -32.35
N THR A 179 13.65 -17.48 -31.37
CA THR A 179 14.71 -18.11 -30.56
C THR A 179 14.44 -17.92 -29.08
N HIS A 180 14.60 -18.98 -28.30
CA HIS A 180 14.47 -18.89 -26.84
C HIS A 180 15.43 -17.87 -26.24
N SER A 181 15.01 -17.28 -25.12
CA SER A 181 15.71 -16.18 -24.49
C SER A 181 17.11 -16.60 -24.06
N VAL A 182 18.13 -15.86 -24.49
CA VAL A 182 19.50 -16.00 -23.97
C VAL A 182 19.82 -14.73 -23.20
N PHE A 183 20.02 -14.88 -21.89
CA PHE A 183 20.37 -13.77 -21.01
C PHE A 183 21.89 -13.67 -20.87
N LYS A 184 22.36 -12.44 -20.69
CA LYS A 184 23.79 -12.15 -20.46
C LYS A 184 24.31 -12.84 -19.20
N ASP A 185 23.52 -12.81 -18.12
CA ASP A 185 23.84 -13.36 -16.82
C ASP A 185 22.56 -13.56 -15.98
N ASN A 186 22.73 -14.04 -14.74
CA ASN A 186 21.62 -14.26 -13.80
C ASN A 186 20.91 -12.97 -13.36
N LEU A 187 21.56 -11.80 -13.43
CA LEU A 187 20.92 -10.54 -13.06
C LEU A 187 19.95 -10.07 -14.14
N GLU A 188 20.22 -10.38 -15.40
CA GLU A 188 19.31 -10.04 -16.49
C GLU A 188 18.13 -11.01 -16.61
N ASN A 189 18.31 -12.28 -16.24
CA ASN A 189 17.25 -13.29 -16.29
C ASN A 189 16.24 -13.13 -15.13
N PRO A 190 14.98 -12.72 -15.35
CA PRO A 190 14.02 -12.52 -14.27
C PRO A 190 13.64 -13.82 -13.53
N THR A 191 13.91 -14.99 -14.08
CA THR A 191 13.68 -16.28 -13.41
C THR A 191 14.77 -16.60 -12.39
N THR A 192 16.01 -16.14 -12.62
CA THR A 192 17.16 -16.41 -11.73
C THR A 192 17.69 -15.17 -11.03
N ARG A 193 17.17 -13.98 -11.34
CA ARG A 193 17.53 -12.72 -10.69
C ARG A 193 17.24 -12.81 -9.19
N PRO A 194 18.23 -12.53 -8.32
CA PRO A 194 18.05 -12.59 -6.87
C PRO A 194 16.94 -11.65 -6.41
N VAL A 195 16.04 -12.16 -5.57
CA VAL A 195 15.00 -11.35 -4.92
C VAL A 195 15.67 -10.24 -4.10
N PRO A 196 15.21 -8.98 -4.15
CA PRO A 196 15.80 -7.91 -3.36
C PRO A 196 15.61 -8.17 -1.87
N GLU A 197 16.70 -8.08 -1.12
CA GLU A 197 16.68 -8.06 0.33
C GLU A 197 16.97 -6.64 0.82
N GLU A 198 16.13 -6.14 1.71
CA GLU A 198 16.37 -4.84 2.35
C GLU A 198 17.32 -5.05 3.53
N THR A 199 18.61 -4.79 3.30
CA THR A 199 19.68 -4.98 4.30
C THR A 199 20.03 -3.71 5.06
N ARG A 200 19.44 -2.56 4.67
CA ARG A 200 19.67 -1.29 5.35
C ARG A 200 19.00 -1.27 6.72
N ASP A 201 19.69 -0.74 7.71
CA ASP A 201 19.07 -0.39 8.98
C ASP A 201 18.12 0.80 8.75
N ASN A 202 16.82 0.55 8.86
CA ASN A 202 15.82 1.58 8.62
C ASN A 202 15.72 2.60 9.76
N LEU A 203 16.32 2.33 10.92
CA LEU A 203 16.32 3.23 12.07
C LEU A 203 17.63 4.00 12.23
N ASP A 204 18.63 3.74 11.38
CA ASP A 204 19.85 4.54 11.33
C ASP A 204 19.58 5.89 10.61
N PRO A 205 19.73 7.04 11.29
CA PRO A 205 19.49 8.35 10.70
C PRO A 205 20.46 8.73 9.57
N PHE A 206 21.63 8.08 9.47
CA PHE A 206 22.55 8.28 8.36
C PHE A 206 22.18 7.45 7.12
N VAL A 207 21.28 6.48 7.27
CA VAL A 207 20.81 5.60 6.19
C VAL A 207 19.39 5.96 5.74
N ASN A 208 18.53 6.34 6.69
CA ASN A 208 17.13 6.65 6.46
C ASN A 208 16.80 8.11 6.85
N GLU A 209 16.71 8.99 5.85
CA GLU A 209 16.37 10.41 6.05
C GLU A 209 15.02 10.62 6.74
N ALA A 210 14.08 9.66 6.67
CA ALA A 210 12.82 9.75 7.41
C ALA A 210 13.00 9.75 8.93
N MET A 211 14.17 9.34 9.45
CA MET A 211 14.48 9.47 10.87
C MET A 211 14.49 10.93 11.33
N ALA A 212 14.75 11.91 10.46
CA ALA A 212 14.62 13.33 10.81
C ALA A 212 13.18 13.71 11.23
N ALA A 213 12.19 12.97 10.75
CA ALA A 213 10.79 13.16 11.12
C ALA A 213 10.50 12.79 12.59
N MET A 214 11.36 11.99 13.24
CA MET A 214 11.24 11.66 14.66
C MET A 214 11.38 12.88 15.55
N GLU A 215 12.42 13.68 15.34
CA GLU A 215 12.66 14.89 16.14
C GLU A 215 11.56 15.92 15.88
N LYS A 216 11.20 16.16 14.61
CA LYS A 216 10.07 17.05 14.25
C LYS A 216 8.76 16.57 14.89
N GLY A 217 8.48 15.27 14.87
CA GLY A 217 7.26 14.69 15.46
C GLY A 217 7.22 14.86 16.98
N LYS A 218 8.35 14.66 17.67
CA LYS A 218 8.47 14.86 19.12
C LYS A 218 8.32 16.33 19.51
N GLU A 219 8.87 17.25 18.73
CA GLU A 219 8.68 18.69 18.91
C GLU A 219 7.20 19.06 18.76
N LEU A 220 6.56 18.65 17.67
CA LEU A 220 5.14 18.90 17.41
C LEU A 220 4.24 18.32 18.50
N TYR A 221 4.58 17.14 19.04
CA TYR A 221 3.84 16.51 20.13
C TYR A 221 3.83 17.36 21.41
N SER A 222 4.92 18.08 21.67
CA SER A 222 5.11 18.86 22.90
C SER A 222 4.73 20.34 22.75
N ARG A 223 4.73 20.85 21.51
CA ARG A 223 4.42 22.24 21.19
C ARG A 223 2.95 22.58 21.46
N GLU A 224 2.69 23.75 22.04
CA GLU A 224 1.33 24.27 22.17
C GLU A 224 0.79 24.73 20.79
N GLY A 225 -0.39 24.23 20.45
CA GLY A 225 -1.16 24.69 19.29
C GLY A 225 -1.97 25.97 19.58
N PRO A 226 -2.73 26.46 18.59
CA PRO A 226 -3.57 27.67 18.70
C PRO A 226 -4.50 27.72 19.92
N ASN A 227 -4.96 26.58 20.42
CA ASN A 227 -5.83 26.48 21.59
C ASN A 227 -5.07 26.44 22.93
N LYS A 228 -3.76 26.71 22.94
CA LYS A 228 -2.89 26.62 24.13
C LYS A 228 -2.92 25.25 24.79
N GLN A 229 -3.00 24.22 23.95
CA GLN A 229 -2.95 22.81 24.31
C GLN A 229 -1.92 22.13 23.42
N SER A 230 -1.27 21.08 23.92
CA SER A 230 -0.36 20.22 23.17
C SER A 230 -0.82 18.77 23.28
N CYS A 231 -0.19 17.84 22.57
CA CYS A 231 -0.47 16.42 22.79
C CYS A 231 -0.08 16.01 24.23
N THR A 232 1.04 16.55 24.74
CA THR A 232 1.52 16.26 26.11
C THR A 232 0.55 16.69 27.22
N THR A 233 -0.29 17.73 27.03
CA THR A 233 -1.25 18.14 28.08
C THR A 233 -2.27 17.05 28.40
N CYS A 234 -2.65 16.23 27.40
CA CYS A 234 -3.56 15.11 27.57
C CYS A 234 -2.85 13.75 27.63
N HIS A 235 -1.63 13.67 27.09
CA HIS A 235 -0.87 12.45 26.90
C HIS A 235 0.59 12.59 27.40
N ALA A 236 0.77 12.78 28.71
CA ALA A 236 2.06 13.16 29.32
C ALA A 236 3.20 12.12 29.20
N GLU A 237 2.90 10.85 28.90
CA GLU A 237 3.89 9.76 28.81
C GLU A 237 3.77 9.00 27.47
N PRO A 238 4.24 9.58 26.35
CA PRO A 238 4.01 9.02 25.03
C PRO A 238 4.50 7.58 24.87
N GLU A 239 5.67 7.25 25.40
CA GLU A 239 6.29 5.92 25.31
C GLU A 239 5.44 4.84 25.98
N ARG A 240 4.71 5.19 27.05
CA ARG A 240 3.80 4.26 27.72
C ARG A 240 2.43 4.23 27.04
N MET A 241 1.88 5.40 26.71
CA MET A 241 0.51 5.53 26.21
C MET A 241 0.35 5.03 24.76
N PHE A 242 1.37 5.25 23.93
CA PHE A 242 1.36 4.88 22.52
C PHE A 242 2.11 3.58 22.22
N LYS A 243 2.67 2.90 23.24
CA LYS A 243 3.44 1.66 23.07
C LYS A 243 2.79 0.65 22.14
N SER A 244 1.48 0.42 22.27
CA SER A 244 0.75 -0.52 21.40
C SER A 244 -0.42 0.15 20.66
N TRP A 245 -0.45 1.49 20.61
CA TRP A 245 -1.60 2.21 20.06
C TRP A 245 -1.71 2.02 18.54
N ALA A 246 -0.62 2.23 17.80
CA ALA A 246 -0.63 2.13 16.36
C ALA A 246 -0.81 0.67 15.88
N ALA A 247 -0.46 -0.32 16.70
CA ALA A 247 -0.63 -1.74 16.41
C ALA A 247 -2.10 -2.11 16.18
N GLY A 248 -3.03 -1.39 16.81
CA GLY A 248 -4.47 -1.59 16.64
C GLY A 248 -5.12 -0.73 15.56
N MET A 249 -4.35 0.02 14.77
CA MET A 249 -4.84 0.90 13.70
C MET A 249 -4.75 0.23 12.33
N PRO A 250 -5.66 0.55 11.38
CA PRO A 250 -6.72 1.55 11.43
C PRO A 250 -7.98 1.07 12.18
N LYS A 251 -8.92 2.00 12.46
CA LYS A 251 -10.16 1.70 13.20
C LYS A 251 -11.38 2.35 12.56
N TYR A 252 -12.54 1.70 12.70
CA TYR A 252 -13.82 2.29 12.34
C TYR A 252 -14.21 3.41 13.32
N GLU A 253 -14.44 4.62 12.80
CA GLU A 253 -14.94 5.76 13.56
C GLU A 253 -16.43 5.95 13.30
N SER A 254 -17.23 5.67 14.32
CA SER A 254 -18.69 5.73 14.27
C SER A 254 -19.27 7.09 13.87
N CYS A 255 -18.66 8.20 14.33
CA CYS A 255 -19.13 9.56 14.04
C CYS A 255 -18.89 9.94 12.57
N LEU A 256 -17.83 9.42 11.97
CA LEU A 256 -17.49 9.61 10.55
C LEU A 256 -18.08 8.52 9.65
N ARG A 257 -18.58 7.43 10.26
CA ARG A 257 -19.13 6.25 9.59
C ARG A 257 -18.17 5.60 8.60
N LYS A 258 -16.87 5.67 8.85
CA LYS A 258 -15.81 5.10 7.99
C LYS A 258 -14.61 4.64 8.82
N VAL A 259 -13.75 3.85 8.19
CA VAL A 259 -12.43 3.54 8.75
C VAL A 259 -11.51 4.74 8.60
N ILE A 260 -10.75 5.05 9.66
CA ILE A 260 -9.69 6.06 9.66
C ILE A 260 -8.35 5.45 10.08
N GLY A 261 -7.29 5.86 9.38
CA GLY A 261 -5.90 5.54 9.69
C GLY A 261 -5.29 6.50 10.72
N VAL A 262 -4.00 6.33 10.99
CA VAL A 262 -3.25 7.18 11.95
C VAL A 262 -3.19 8.63 11.46
N GLU A 263 -2.91 8.83 10.18
CA GLU A 263 -2.71 10.14 9.55
C GLU A 263 -4.00 10.97 9.58
N GLU A 264 -5.15 10.37 9.25
CA GLU A 264 -6.45 11.04 9.36
C GLU A 264 -6.83 11.32 10.82
N PHE A 265 -6.54 10.37 11.73
CA PHE A 265 -6.77 10.57 13.15
C PHE A 265 -6.00 11.79 13.68
N ILE A 266 -4.72 11.93 13.33
CA ILE A 266 -3.87 13.08 13.73
C ILE A 266 -4.52 14.38 13.28
N THR A 267 -4.87 14.52 11.99
CA THR A 267 -5.48 15.77 11.47
C THR A 267 -6.74 16.15 12.24
N ARG A 268 -7.65 15.18 12.42
CA ARG A 268 -8.96 15.43 13.03
C ARG A 268 -8.85 15.69 14.52
N HIS A 269 -7.97 14.96 15.21
CA HIS A 269 -7.77 15.12 16.64
C HIS A 269 -7.11 16.47 16.94
N ALA A 270 -6.06 16.83 16.20
CA ALA A 270 -5.36 18.11 16.36
C ALA A 270 -6.31 19.31 16.20
N ARG A 271 -7.14 19.31 15.15
CA ARG A 271 -8.15 20.37 14.93
C ARG A 271 -9.13 20.51 16.11
N ALA A 272 -9.56 19.39 16.68
CA ALA A 272 -10.53 19.39 17.78
C ALA A 272 -9.93 19.77 19.14
N THR A 273 -8.62 19.57 19.33
CA THR A 273 -7.96 19.78 20.62
C THR A 273 -6.96 20.93 20.59
N THR A 274 -5.79 20.75 19.96
CA THR A 274 -4.73 21.76 19.92
C THR A 274 -5.08 22.95 19.02
N GLY A 275 -6.02 22.76 18.08
CA GLY A 275 -6.40 23.76 17.09
C GLY A 275 -5.49 23.78 15.86
N ASP A 276 -4.52 22.86 15.78
CA ASP A 276 -3.63 22.75 14.62
C ASP A 276 -4.33 22.06 13.44
N ASP A 277 -3.91 22.43 12.23
CA ASP A 277 -4.41 21.85 10.98
C ASP A 277 -3.34 21.02 10.25
N PHE A 278 -2.90 19.93 10.88
CA PHE A 278 -1.93 19.00 10.29
C PHE A 278 -2.59 18.11 9.23
N LEU A 279 -2.81 18.66 8.04
CA LEU A 279 -3.41 17.95 6.90
C LEU A 279 -2.65 16.66 6.57
N MET A 280 -3.37 15.62 6.20
CA MET A 280 -2.78 14.37 5.73
C MET A 280 -1.75 14.64 4.62
N GLN A 281 -0.64 13.92 4.68
CA GLN A 281 0.51 14.06 3.78
C GLN A 281 1.26 15.39 3.87
N SER A 282 0.92 16.29 4.81
CA SER A 282 1.81 17.41 5.17
C SER A 282 3.01 16.91 5.97
N ASP A 283 4.09 17.69 5.97
CA ASP A 283 5.31 17.33 6.71
C ASP A 283 5.05 17.17 8.21
N GLU A 284 4.16 17.98 8.79
CA GLU A 284 3.78 17.92 10.20
C GLU A 284 3.00 16.64 10.52
N ASN A 285 2.05 16.27 9.65
CA ASN A 285 1.26 15.07 9.82
C ASN A 285 2.12 13.80 9.68
N LEU A 286 2.98 13.76 8.66
CA LEU A 286 3.90 12.64 8.44
C LEU A 286 4.91 12.52 9.59
N ALA A 287 5.44 13.63 10.11
CA ALA A 287 6.34 13.61 11.27
C ALA A 287 5.68 13.08 12.53
N LEU A 288 4.45 13.54 12.84
CA LEU A 288 3.68 12.99 13.96
C LEU A 288 3.33 11.52 13.74
N SER A 289 2.95 11.10 12.52
CA SER A 289 2.64 9.70 12.23
C SER A 289 3.86 8.79 12.42
N VAL A 290 5.04 9.21 11.91
CA VAL A 290 6.31 8.51 12.13
C VAL A 290 6.61 8.41 13.62
N TYR A 291 6.54 9.51 14.37
CA TYR A 291 6.80 9.49 15.81
C TYR A 291 5.86 8.55 16.58
N LEU A 292 4.54 8.66 16.37
CA LEU A 292 3.57 7.84 17.10
C LEU A 292 3.68 6.34 16.76
N ARG A 293 4.02 6.00 15.52
CA ARG A 293 4.25 4.60 15.11
C ARG A 293 5.61 4.07 15.54
N PHE A 294 6.64 4.92 15.60
CA PHE A 294 7.95 4.56 16.12
C PHE A 294 7.87 4.13 17.59
N LEU A 295 7.05 4.81 18.40
CA LEU A 295 6.77 4.41 19.79
C LEU A 295 6.13 3.01 19.89
N THR A 296 5.58 2.49 18.79
CA THR A 296 5.02 1.14 18.66
C THR A 296 5.98 0.13 18.00
N ASN A 297 7.21 0.52 17.65
CA ASN A 297 8.15 -0.40 17.02
C ASN A 297 8.39 -1.67 17.84
N GLY A 298 8.46 -2.80 17.15
CA GLY A 298 8.63 -4.13 17.75
C GLY A 298 7.33 -4.80 18.21
N GLU A 299 6.25 -4.04 18.44
CA GLU A 299 4.94 -4.62 18.74
C GLU A 299 4.32 -5.25 17.48
N PRO A 300 3.62 -6.39 17.63
CA PRO A 300 2.93 -7.02 16.51
C PRO A 300 1.68 -6.22 16.14
N MET A 301 1.45 -6.03 14.83
CA MET A 301 0.17 -5.56 14.31
C MET A 301 -0.98 -6.43 14.84
N ASN A 302 -2.01 -5.80 15.39
CA ASN A 302 -3.15 -6.44 16.03
C ASN A 302 -4.44 -5.65 15.78
N VAL A 303 -4.81 -5.57 14.50
CA VAL A 303 -6.00 -4.88 14.02
C VAL A 303 -7.21 -5.79 14.15
N ASP A 304 -8.30 -5.25 14.72
CA ASP A 304 -9.55 -6.00 14.86
C ASP A 304 -10.11 -6.40 13.48
N ALA A 305 -10.57 -7.65 13.37
CA ALA A 305 -11.25 -8.17 12.20
C ALA A 305 -12.65 -8.72 12.53
N LYS A 306 -13.04 -8.69 13.80
CA LYS A 306 -14.20 -9.40 14.33
C LYS A 306 -15.42 -8.52 14.50
N SER A 307 -15.24 -7.23 14.82
CA SER A 307 -16.36 -6.30 14.97
C SER A 307 -17.20 -6.21 13.70
N LYS A 308 -18.49 -5.90 13.88
CA LYS A 308 -19.46 -5.81 12.79
C LYS A 308 -19.01 -4.81 11.72
N ASP A 309 -18.57 -3.63 12.14
CA ASP A 309 -18.18 -2.56 11.21
C ASP A 309 -16.87 -2.89 10.49
N HIS A 310 -15.90 -3.52 11.17
CA HIS A 310 -14.67 -3.97 10.53
C HIS A 310 -14.95 -5.09 9.51
N LYS A 311 -15.83 -6.05 9.81
CA LYS A 311 -16.23 -7.08 8.83
C LYS A 311 -16.85 -6.48 7.57
N LEU A 312 -17.70 -5.45 7.73
CA LEU A 312 -18.31 -4.75 6.61
C LEU A 312 -17.26 -3.95 5.80
N ALA A 313 -16.34 -3.27 6.48
CA ALA A 313 -15.23 -2.56 5.86
C ALA A 313 -14.28 -3.50 5.12
N ILE A 314 -13.90 -4.63 5.71
CA ILE A 314 -13.07 -5.67 5.07
C ILE A 314 -13.76 -6.22 3.81
N LYS A 315 -15.08 -6.44 3.84
CA LYS A 315 -15.84 -6.87 2.66
C LYS A 315 -15.78 -5.82 1.55
N ARG A 316 -15.90 -4.52 1.88
CA ARG A 316 -15.75 -3.43 0.91
C ARG A 316 -14.31 -3.34 0.39
N GLY A 317 -13.31 -3.37 1.26
CA GLY A 317 -11.90 -3.34 0.90
C GLY A 317 -11.48 -4.51 0.03
N THR A 318 -11.96 -5.73 0.31
CA THR A 318 -11.73 -6.90 -0.56
C THR A 318 -12.34 -6.69 -1.95
N LYS A 319 -13.55 -6.12 -2.05
CA LYS A 319 -14.14 -5.77 -3.34
C LYS A 319 -13.28 -4.73 -4.08
N LEU A 320 -12.79 -3.71 -3.38
CA LEU A 320 -11.91 -2.69 -3.95
C LEU A 320 -10.60 -3.28 -4.46
N LEU A 321 -9.95 -4.17 -3.70
CA LEU A 321 -8.72 -4.87 -4.11
C LEU A 321 -8.90 -5.72 -5.39
N ASN A 322 -10.12 -6.19 -5.65
CA ASN A 322 -10.49 -6.96 -6.85
C ASN A 322 -11.05 -6.11 -8.00
N THR A 323 -11.20 -4.80 -7.80
CA THR A 323 -11.78 -3.92 -8.81
C THR A 323 -10.74 -3.57 -9.86
N LYS A 324 -11.08 -3.77 -11.15
CA LYS A 324 -10.23 -3.33 -12.26
C LYS A 324 -10.30 -1.81 -12.41
N LEU A 325 -9.15 -1.17 -12.43
CA LEU A 325 -8.98 0.28 -12.44
C LEU A 325 -8.27 0.75 -13.70
N GLY A 326 -8.60 1.99 -14.09
CA GLY A 326 -7.84 2.74 -15.07
C GLY A 326 -7.83 2.20 -16.48
N GLN A 327 -7.09 2.89 -17.34
CA GLN A 327 -6.96 2.52 -18.75
C GLN A 327 -6.32 1.13 -18.92
N LEU A 328 -5.47 0.69 -17.99
CA LEU A 328 -4.82 -0.63 -18.08
C LEU A 328 -5.72 -1.78 -17.61
N ASN A 329 -6.87 -1.49 -16.99
CA ASN A 329 -7.82 -2.50 -16.50
C ASN A 329 -7.16 -3.51 -15.55
N LEU A 330 -6.47 -3.01 -14.54
CA LEU A 330 -5.75 -3.80 -13.53
C LEU A 330 -6.31 -3.57 -12.13
N ALA A 331 -6.34 -4.61 -11.32
CA ALA A 331 -6.70 -4.60 -9.90
C ALA A 331 -5.47 -4.85 -9.03
N CYS A 332 -5.54 -4.51 -7.73
CA CYS A 332 -4.45 -4.78 -6.80
C CYS A 332 -4.06 -6.27 -6.79
N VAL A 333 -5.06 -7.15 -6.86
CA VAL A 333 -4.86 -8.61 -6.89
C VAL A 333 -4.13 -9.11 -8.14
N ASP A 334 -4.12 -8.36 -9.25
CA ASP A 334 -3.42 -8.79 -10.46
C ASP A 334 -1.88 -8.71 -10.29
N CYS A 335 -1.40 -7.87 -9.37
CA CYS A 335 0.02 -7.64 -9.14
C CYS A 335 0.52 -8.16 -7.79
N HIS A 336 -0.34 -8.28 -6.78
CA HIS A 336 0.06 -8.52 -5.39
C HIS A 336 -0.42 -9.85 -4.79
N THR A 337 -0.80 -10.82 -5.64
CA THR A 337 -1.05 -12.22 -5.21
C THR A 337 -0.16 -13.19 -5.98
N ALA A 338 0.31 -14.24 -5.31
CA ALA A 338 1.18 -15.26 -5.90
C ALA A 338 0.60 -15.90 -7.18
N GLU A 339 -0.72 -16.06 -7.28
CA GLU A 339 -1.35 -16.68 -8.46
C GLU A 339 -1.26 -15.79 -9.71
N LYS A 340 -0.94 -14.51 -9.54
CA LYS A 340 -0.85 -13.49 -10.60
C LYS A 340 0.55 -12.90 -10.68
N GLY A 341 0.72 -11.62 -10.33
CA GLY A 341 2.00 -10.91 -10.41
C GLY A 341 2.83 -10.92 -9.12
N GLY A 342 2.30 -11.42 -8.01
CA GLY A 342 3.01 -11.45 -6.74
C GLY A 342 4.22 -12.38 -6.78
N ASN A 343 5.30 -11.98 -6.12
CA ASN A 343 6.61 -12.64 -6.10
C ASN A 343 7.20 -12.84 -7.51
N LYS A 344 7.05 -11.82 -8.37
CA LYS A 344 7.59 -11.78 -9.73
C LYS A 344 8.20 -10.42 -10.04
N TRP A 345 8.95 -10.35 -11.13
CA TRP A 345 9.55 -9.12 -11.63
C TRP A 345 8.63 -8.41 -12.61
N ILE A 346 8.39 -7.13 -12.35
CA ILE A 346 7.89 -6.17 -13.34
C ILE A 346 9.04 -5.25 -13.74
N ARG A 347 9.59 -5.45 -14.94
CA ARG A 347 10.93 -4.95 -15.29
C ARG A 347 11.98 -5.33 -14.22
N GLY A 348 12.71 -4.34 -13.70
CA GLY A 348 13.68 -4.47 -12.61
C GLY A 348 13.07 -4.34 -11.21
N GLN A 349 11.75 -4.25 -11.07
CA GLN A 349 11.11 -4.10 -9.77
C GLN A 349 10.48 -5.42 -9.33
N TRP A 350 10.79 -5.87 -8.11
CA TRP A 350 10.15 -7.03 -7.50
C TRP A 350 8.76 -6.65 -6.97
N LEU A 351 7.74 -7.41 -7.35
CA LEU A 351 6.37 -7.26 -6.86
C LEU A 351 6.18 -8.14 -5.63
N GLY A 352 6.19 -7.55 -4.43
CA GLY A 352 5.80 -8.25 -3.21
C GLY A 352 4.31 -8.58 -3.16
N GLU A 353 3.93 -9.55 -2.34
CA GLU A 353 2.53 -9.85 -2.02
C GLU A 353 1.94 -8.87 -1.00
N PHE A 354 0.64 -8.95 -0.71
CA PHE A 354 0.02 -8.11 0.31
C PHE A 354 0.59 -8.26 1.73
N ARG A 355 1.15 -9.44 2.06
CA ARG A 355 1.74 -9.71 3.38
C ARG A 355 3.18 -9.18 3.44
N GLY A 356 3.56 -8.59 4.58
CA GLY A 356 4.85 -7.95 4.81
C GLY A 356 4.98 -6.54 4.21
N GLN A 357 3.86 -5.86 3.96
CA GLN A 357 3.86 -4.54 3.29
C GLN A 357 3.28 -3.40 4.14
N MET A 358 2.67 -3.68 5.30
CA MET A 358 1.93 -2.64 6.06
C MET A 358 2.67 -2.19 7.32
N ASP A 359 3.55 -3.03 7.84
CA ASP A 359 4.26 -2.89 9.12
C ASP A 359 5.30 -1.75 9.16
N HIS A 360 5.67 -1.22 7.99
CA HIS A 360 6.75 -0.26 7.84
C HIS A 360 6.29 1.11 7.32
N PHE A 361 4.99 1.38 7.29
CA PHE A 361 4.44 2.68 6.88
C PHE A 361 4.20 3.60 8.09
N PRO A 362 4.50 4.92 8.00
CA PRO A 362 5.11 5.62 6.87
C PRO A 362 6.55 5.20 6.55
N THR A 363 6.92 5.30 5.27
CA THR A 363 8.22 4.83 4.77
C THR A 363 8.92 5.89 3.92
N TRP A 364 10.24 5.97 4.02
CA TRP A 364 11.07 6.72 3.10
C TRP A 364 11.13 6.04 1.74
N ARG A 365 10.76 6.77 0.69
CA ARG A 365 10.83 6.32 -0.71
C ARG A 365 12.09 6.84 -1.37
N THR A 366 13.11 5.99 -1.51
CA THR A 366 14.40 6.46 -2.05
C THR A 366 14.33 6.90 -3.51
N SER A 367 13.38 6.39 -4.30
CA SER A 367 13.14 6.87 -5.67
C SER A 367 12.55 8.29 -5.75
N ARG A 368 12.07 8.83 -4.64
CA ARG A 368 11.37 10.12 -4.58
C ARG A 368 11.93 11.10 -3.56
N SER A 369 12.82 10.63 -2.68
CA SER A 369 13.37 11.39 -1.57
C SER A 369 12.29 12.07 -0.71
N GLU A 370 11.25 11.30 -0.35
CA GLU A 370 10.16 11.77 0.51
C GLU A 370 9.55 10.63 1.33
N ILE A 371 8.84 11.01 2.40
CA ILE A 371 8.06 10.10 3.24
C ILE A 371 6.70 9.84 2.61
N TRP A 372 6.34 8.57 2.51
CA TRP A 372 5.02 8.13 2.04
C TRP A 372 4.25 7.47 3.17
N ASP A 373 3.04 7.96 3.41
CA ASP A 373 2.02 7.19 4.10
C ASP A 373 1.41 6.13 3.16
N ILE A 374 0.55 5.28 3.71
CA ILE A 374 -0.09 4.22 2.93
C ILE A 374 -1.10 4.77 1.90
N ASN A 375 -1.75 5.90 2.20
CA ASN A 375 -2.70 6.52 1.26
C ASN A 375 -1.96 7.01 0.00
N LYS A 376 -0.78 7.63 0.15
CA LYS A 376 0.10 8.05 -0.95
C LYS A 376 0.56 6.85 -1.77
N ARG A 377 0.81 5.70 -1.13
CA ARG A 377 1.09 4.44 -1.85
C ARG A 377 -0.11 4.00 -2.70
N PHE A 378 -1.33 4.00 -2.18
CA PHE A 378 -2.53 3.65 -2.94
C PHE A 378 -2.77 4.60 -4.12
N GLN A 379 -2.59 5.90 -3.90
CA GLN A 379 -2.66 6.91 -4.96
C GLN A 379 -1.65 6.61 -6.08
N TRP A 380 -0.40 6.31 -5.72
CA TRP A 380 0.63 5.97 -6.70
C TRP A 380 0.33 4.69 -7.49
N CYS A 381 -0.26 3.68 -6.84
CA CYS A 381 -0.76 2.48 -7.53
C CYS A 381 -1.81 2.84 -8.60
N ASN A 382 -2.78 3.71 -8.29
CA ASN A 382 -3.79 4.16 -9.26
C ASN A 382 -3.15 4.83 -10.47
N VAL A 383 -2.18 5.73 -10.25
CA VAL A 383 -1.47 6.38 -11.37
C VAL A 383 -0.69 5.40 -12.22
N SER A 384 -0.06 4.40 -11.60
CA SER A 384 0.71 3.38 -12.33
C SER A 384 -0.18 2.57 -13.28
N VAL A 385 -1.47 2.42 -12.96
CA VAL A 385 -2.47 1.74 -13.82
C VAL A 385 -3.34 2.70 -14.64
N ARG A 386 -2.96 3.98 -14.71
CA ARG A 386 -3.69 5.04 -15.42
C ARG A 386 -5.13 5.17 -14.94
N ALA A 387 -5.31 5.28 -13.63
CA ALA A 387 -6.57 5.55 -12.97
C ALA A 387 -6.49 6.85 -12.17
N ASN A 388 -7.60 7.59 -12.13
CA ASN A 388 -7.70 8.76 -11.26
C ASN A 388 -7.67 8.28 -9.80
N GLU A 389 -6.78 8.88 -9.01
CA GLU A 389 -6.73 8.66 -7.58
C GLU A 389 -7.83 9.38 -6.81
N LEU A 390 -7.91 9.09 -5.51
CA LEU A 390 -8.79 9.78 -4.57
C LEU A 390 -7.94 10.66 -3.64
N PRO A 391 -8.53 11.69 -3.00
CA PRO A 391 -7.85 12.41 -1.93
C PRO A 391 -7.52 11.48 -0.74
N PRO A 392 -6.48 11.80 0.05
CA PRO A 392 -6.15 11.02 1.24
C PRO A 392 -7.30 11.07 2.25
N GLY A 393 -7.50 9.97 2.97
CA GLY A 393 -8.63 9.83 3.90
C GLY A 393 -9.98 9.56 3.21
N SER A 394 -10.00 9.29 1.90
CA SER A 394 -11.22 8.79 1.25
C SER A 394 -11.67 7.46 1.88
N PRO A 395 -12.99 7.21 2.05
CA PRO A 395 -13.49 5.98 2.68
C PRO A 395 -12.95 4.69 2.05
N GLU A 396 -12.75 4.69 0.74
CA GLU A 396 -12.18 3.58 -0.02
C GLU A 396 -10.76 3.23 0.44
N TYR A 397 -9.92 4.23 0.72
CA TYR A 397 -8.58 4.00 1.24
C TYR A 397 -8.60 3.48 2.68
N GLY A 398 -9.52 3.94 3.52
CA GLY A 398 -9.69 3.38 4.86
C GLY A 398 -10.10 1.89 4.83
N ASP A 399 -11.03 1.51 3.95
CA ASP A 399 -11.46 0.12 3.78
C ASP A 399 -10.32 -0.78 3.26
N ILE A 400 -9.51 -0.28 2.31
CA ILE A 400 -8.32 -0.99 1.80
C ILE A 400 -7.26 -1.12 2.90
N GLU A 401 -6.93 -0.03 3.60
CA GLU A 401 -5.94 -0.01 4.68
C GLU A 401 -6.32 -1.02 5.77
N LEU A 402 -7.59 -1.05 6.21
CA LEU A 402 -8.05 -2.04 7.19
C LEU A 402 -7.86 -3.47 6.69
N THR A 403 -8.27 -3.73 5.44
CA THR A 403 -8.20 -5.07 4.85
C THR A 403 -6.75 -5.55 4.80
N LEU A 404 -5.83 -4.70 4.33
CA LEU A 404 -4.42 -5.05 4.23
C LEU A 404 -3.76 -5.14 5.61
N SER A 405 -4.08 -4.25 6.56
CA SER A 405 -3.52 -4.32 7.91
C SER A 405 -3.95 -5.60 8.64
N VAL A 406 -5.21 -6.05 8.48
CA VAL A 406 -5.67 -7.33 9.03
C VAL A 406 -4.92 -8.52 8.42
N LEU A 407 -4.64 -8.51 7.11
CA LEU A 407 -3.81 -9.54 6.46
C LEU A 407 -2.36 -9.56 6.98
N ASN A 408 -1.92 -8.44 7.54
CA ASN A 408 -0.58 -8.24 8.09
C ASN A 408 -0.52 -8.38 9.62
N ASN A 409 -1.61 -8.79 10.28
CA ASN A 409 -1.58 -9.07 11.72
C ASN A 409 -0.44 -10.05 12.08
N GLY A 410 0.21 -9.77 13.21
CA GLY A 410 1.38 -10.48 13.71
C GLY A 410 2.72 -9.96 13.18
N GLN A 411 2.76 -9.16 12.10
CA GLN A 411 4.01 -8.52 11.66
C GLN A 411 4.46 -7.48 12.68
N LYS A 412 5.76 -7.41 12.96
CA LYS A 412 6.32 -6.43 13.89
C LYS A 412 6.42 -5.08 13.22
N ILE A 413 5.89 -4.04 13.85
CA ILE A 413 5.97 -2.68 13.33
C ILE A 413 7.45 -2.22 13.32
N SER A 414 7.86 -1.62 12.21
CA SER A 414 9.20 -1.06 12.01
C SER A 414 9.13 0.22 11.19
N VAL A 415 8.91 1.34 11.88
CA VAL A 415 8.66 2.67 11.33
C VAL A 415 9.70 3.67 11.86
N PRO A 416 10.23 4.58 11.03
CA PRO A 416 9.98 4.70 9.60
C PRO A 416 10.58 3.54 8.82
N GLY A 417 9.83 3.00 7.85
CA GLY A 417 10.40 2.04 6.91
C GLY A 417 11.32 2.73 5.90
N ILE A 418 12.11 1.96 5.16
CA ILE A 418 12.87 2.43 4.00
C ILE A 418 12.62 1.51 2.81
N ARG A 419 12.19 2.05 1.66
CA ARG A 419 11.88 1.27 0.44
C ARG A 419 12.24 2.07 -0.80
N HIS A 420 12.52 1.37 -1.91
CA HIS A 420 12.81 2.02 -3.19
C HIS A 420 11.59 2.65 -3.85
#